data_AF-A0A6I5QSK6-F1
#
_entry.id   AF-A0A6I5QSK6-F1
#
_cell.length_a   1.000
_cell.length_b   1.000
_cell.length_c   1.000
_cell.angle_alpha   90.00
_cell.angle_beta   90.00
_cell.angle_gamma   90.00
#
_symmetry.space_group_name_H-M   'P 1'
#
loop_
_entity.id
_entity.type
_entity.pdbx_description
1 polymer ?
#
loop_
_entity_poly.entity_id
_entity_poly.type
_entity_poly.pdbx_seq_one_letter_code
_entity_poly.pdbx_strand_id
1 'polypeptide(L)'
;MTISQYANLGSAIQGVCQAWCQEHGYSDPFCRNGEWWAFPPKSVMAVQIKTVMGEACQRLVQIGTLTLTLLPNGSLATETKAEP
;
A
#
# COMPACT_ATOMS: atom_id res chain seq x y z
N MET A 1 -12.62 5.61 12.87
CA MET A 1 -11.70 5.18 11.80
C MET A 1 -12.53 4.94 10.56
N THR A 2 -12.29 5.67 9.47
CA THR A 2 -13.04 5.50 8.22
C THR A 2 -12.34 4.43 7.39
N ILE A 3 -12.98 3.28 7.17
CA ILE A 3 -12.45 2.22 6.33
C ILE A 3 -12.70 2.59 4.87
N SER A 4 -11.67 2.53 4.04
CA SER A 4 -11.81 2.81 2.60
C SER A 4 -12.43 1.61 1.90
N GLN A 5 -13.52 1.84 1.17
CA GLN A 5 -14.25 0.80 0.44
C GLN A 5 -13.85 0.79 -1.04
N TYR A 6 -13.52 -0.39 -1.56
CA TYR A 6 -13.07 -0.60 -2.93
C TYR A 6 -13.89 -1.69 -3.62
N ALA A 7 -14.02 -1.58 -4.94
CA ALA A 7 -14.78 -2.53 -5.75
C ALA A 7 -14.08 -3.89 -5.92
N ASN A 8 -12.74 -3.91 -5.94
CA ASN A 8 -11.93 -5.11 -6.11
C ASN A 8 -10.54 -4.95 -5.48
N LEU A 9 -9.81 -6.06 -5.37
CA LEU A 9 -8.48 -6.10 -4.76
C LEU A 9 -7.45 -5.23 -5.49
N GLY A 10 -7.48 -5.17 -6.82
CA GLY A 10 -6.56 -4.33 -7.59
C GLY A 10 -6.74 -2.84 -7.26
N SER A 11 -7.98 -2.39 -7.17
CA SER A 11 -8.32 -1.00 -6.82
C SER A 11 -7.93 -0.69 -5.37
N ALA A 12 -8.13 -1.64 -4.46
CA ALA A 12 -7.74 -1.50 -3.05
C ALA A 12 -6.21 -1.37 -2.90
N ILE A 13 -5.45 -2.26 -3.55
CA ILE A 13 -3.98 -2.22 -3.54
C ILE A 13 -3.49 -0.88 -4.11
N GLN A 14 -4.00 -0.47 -5.27
CA GLN A 14 -3.62 0.80 -5.89
C GLN A 14 -3.96 1.99 -4.99
N GLY A 15 -5.15 1.99 -4.37
CA GLY A 15 -5.57 3.07 -3.47
C GLY A 15 -4.70 3.18 -2.22
N VAL A 16 -4.34 2.05 -1.60
CA VAL A 16 -3.43 2.03 -0.43
C VAL A 16 -2.03 2.51 -0.82
N CYS A 17 -1.53 2.06 -1.96
CA CYS A 17 -0.25 2.48 -2.51
C CYS A 17 -0.21 3.98 -2.82
N GLN A 18 -1.24 4.49 -3.50
CA GLN A 18 -1.37 5.90 -3.86
C GLN A 18 -1.49 6.80 -2.62
N ALA A 19 -2.30 6.40 -1.64
CA ALA A 19 -2.46 7.16 -0.41
C ALA A 19 -1.15 7.24 0.38
N TRP A 20 -0.39 6.14 0.45
CA TRP A 20 0.94 6.15 1.05
C TRP A 20 1.90 7.08 0.29
N CYS A 21 1.92 7.02 -1.04
CA CYS A 21 2.76 7.92 -1.84
C CYS A 21 2.44 9.39 -1.57
N GLN A 22 1.15 9.76 -1.54
CA GLN A 22 0.71 11.14 -1.27
C GLN A 22 1.12 11.62 0.13
N GLU A 23 0.96 10.78 1.16
CA GLU A 23 1.34 11.12 2.54
C GLU A 23 2.84 11.34 2.71
N HIS A 24 3.65 10.60 1.96
CA HIS A 24 5.12 10.66 2.05
C HIS A 24 5.76 11.54 0.98
N GLY A 25 4.97 12.22 0.13
CA GLY A 25 5.45 13.12 -0.92
C GLY A 25 6.11 12.44 -2.12
N TYR A 26 5.80 11.17 -2.36
CA TYR A 26 6.23 10.43 -3.54
C TYR A 26 5.33 10.75 -4.75
N SER A 27 5.81 10.42 -5.95
CA SER A 27 5.01 10.47 -7.17
C SER A 27 3.86 9.47 -7.17
N ASP A 28 3.00 9.54 -8.19
CA ASP A 28 2.06 8.47 -8.47
C ASP A 28 2.79 7.12 -8.61
N PRO A 29 2.30 6.06 -7.94
CA PRO A 29 2.94 4.75 -7.99
C PRO A 29 2.62 4.04 -9.30
N PHE A 30 3.54 3.17 -9.72
CA PHE A 30 3.38 2.31 -10.89
C PHE A 30 3.80 0.88 -10.60
N CYS A 31 3.15 -0.07 -11.29
CA CYS A 31 3.48 -1.48 -11.16
C CYS A 31 4.44 -1.89 -12.28
N ARG A 32 5.57 -2.51 -11.92
CA ARG A 32 6.56 -3.05 -12.85
C ARG A 32 7.00 -4.43 -12.36
N ASN A 33 6.85 -5.45 -13.22
CA ASN A 33 7.16 -6.84 -12.91
C ASN A 33 6.45 -7.38 -11.65
N GLY A 34 5.21 -6.95 -11.41
CA GLY A 34 4.43 -7.35 -10.23
C GLY A 34 4.84 -6.64 -8.93
N GLU A 35 5.76 -5.68 -8.99
CA GLU A 35 6.19 -4.88 -7.84
C GLU A 35 5.74 -3.44 -7.98
N TRP A 36 5.45 -2.79 -6.85
CA TRP A 36 5.08 -1.38 -6.81
C TRP A 36 6.30 -0.49 -6.63
N TRP A 37 6.39 0.53 -7.47
CA TRP A 37 7.47 1.50 -7.53
C TRP A 37 6.92 2.92 -7.49
N ALA A 38 7.69 3.85 -6.93
CA ALA A 38 7.39 5.28 -6.97
C ALA A 38 8.68 6.10 -6.99
N PHE A 39 8.60 7.35 -7.44
CA PHE A 39 9.71 8.29 -7.36
C PHE A 39 9.66 9.03 -6.02
N PRO A 40 10.74 9.02 -5.23
CA PRO A 40 10.86 9.87 -4.05
C PRO A 40 10.78 11.36 -4.43
N PRO A 41 10.44 12.24 -3.46
CA PRO A 41 10.45 13.67 -3.71
C PRO A 41 11.83 14.13 -4.19
N LYS A 42 11.85 14.90 -5.29
CA LYS A 42 13.07 15.45 -5.92
C LYS A 42 14.06 14.39 -6.44
N SER A 43 13.64 13.14 -6.63
CA SER A 43 14.45 12.08 -7.21
C SER A 43 13.98 11.73 -8.62
N VAL A 44 14.92 11.37 -9.48
CA VAL A 44 14.67 10.82 -10.83
C VAL A 44 14.82 9.30 -10.88
N MET A 45 15.18 8.68 -9.75
CA MET A 45 15.32 7.23 -9.64
C MET A 45 14.14 6.67 -8.87
N ALA A 46 13.39 5.76 -9.50
CA ALA A 46 12.30 5.06 -8.87
C ALA A 46 12.84 4.06 -7.84
N VAL A 47 12.13 3.92 -6.72
CA VAL A 47 12.42 2.94 -5.67
C VAL A 47 11.25 1.98 -5.53
N GLN A 48 11.54 0.75 -5.10
CA GLN A 48 10.50 -0.20 -4.74
C GLN A 48 9.84 0.24 -3.45
N ILE A 49 8.52 0.31 -3.42
CA ILE A 49 7.78 0.76 -2.22
C ILE A 49 8.04 -0.18 -1.04
N LYS A 50 8.18 -1.49 -1.30
CA LYS A 50 8.50 -2.48 -0.25
C LYS A 50 9.78 -2.19 0.53
N THR A 51 10.75 -1.47 -0.06
CA THR A 51 12.04 -1.18 0.59
C THR A 51 12.00 0.11 1.41
N VAL A 52 10.95 0.92 1.29
CA VAL A 52 10.86 2.25 1.91
C VAL A 52 9.61 2.47 2.76
N MET A 53 8.56 1.64 2.60
CA MET A 53 7.29 1.81 3.30
C MET A 53 7.35 1.56 4.81
N GLY A 54 8.39 0.92 5.33
CA GLY A 54 8.48 0.55 6.75
C GLY A 54 7.38 -0.43 7.19
N GLU A 55 7.42 -0.88 8.44
CA GLU A 55 6.50 -1.92 8.95
C GLU A 55 5.13 -1.38 9.38
N ALA A 56 5.03 -0.08 9.65
CA ALA A 56 3.86 0.56 10.27
C ALA A 56 2.81 1.09 9.27
N CYS A 57 3.00 0.95 7.96
CA CYS A 57 2.14 1.57 6.95
C CYS A 57 0.92 0.73 6.53
N GLN A 58 0.46 -0.17 7.40
CA GLN A 58 -0.68 -1.04 7.15
C GLN A 58 -1.99 -0.25 7.10
N ARG A 59 -2.89 -0.60 6.17
CA ARG A 59 -4.21 0.01 6.05
C ARG A 59 -5.31 -1.03 5.99
N LEU A 60 -6.33 -0.82 6.81
CA LEU A 60 -7.56 -1.60 6.76
C LEU A 60 -8.44 -1.10 5.60
N VAL A 61 -8.82 -2.02 4.72
CA VAL A 61 -9.67 -1.76 3.55
C VAL A 61 -10.83 -2.73 3.49
N GLN A 62 -11.90 -2.32 2.82
CA GLN A 62 -13.07 -3.16 2.59
C GLN A 62 -13.27 -3.41 1.10
N ILE A 63 -13.47 -4.67 0.72
CA ILE A 63 -13.76 -5.12 -0.65
C ILE A 63 -15.05 -5.94 -0.60
N GLY A 64 -16.18 -5.31 -0.92
CA GLY A 64 -17.50 -5.91 -0.72
C GLY A 64 -17.74 -6.24 0.76
N THR A 65 -17.90 -7.52 1.09
CA THR A 65 -18.06 -8.02 2.47
C THR A 65 -16.74 -8.41 3.14
N LEU A 66 -15.64 -8.40 2.40
CA LEU A 66 -14.32 -8.79 2.89
C LEU A 66 -13.60 -7.56 3.46
N THR A 67 -13.06 -7.69 4.67
CA THR A 67 -12.17 -6.69 5.27
C THR A 67 -10.76 -7.25 5.30
N LEU A 68 -9.79 -6.50 4.79
CA LEU A 68 -8.39 -6.90 4.70
C LEU A 68 -7.47 -5.80 5.18
N THR A 69 -6.33 -6.18 5.75
CA THR A 69 -5.24 -5.25 6.02
C THR A 69 -4.21 -5.37 4.90
N LEU A 70 -3.97 -4.26 4.19
CA LEU A 70 -3.03 -4.18 3.07
C LEU A 70 -1.84 -3.30 3.41
N LEU A 71 -0.69 -3.67 2.85
CA LEU A 71 0.52 -2.87 2.83
C LEU A 71 0.62 -2.05 1.52
N PRO A 72 1.34 -0.92 1.50
CA PRO A 72 1.55 -0.10 0.30
C PRO A 72 2.23 -0.84 -0.86
N ASN A 73 2.96 -1.93 -0.58
CA ASN A 73 3.54 -2.79 -1.61
C ASN A 73 2.53 -3.80 -2.21
N GLY A 74 1.26 -3.74 -1.83
CA GLY A 74 0.20 -4.64 -2.29
C GLY A 74 0.16 -6.01 -1.61
N SER A 75 1.01 -6.26 -0.61
CA SER A 75 0.94 -7.47 0.21
C SER A 75 -0.17 -7.38 1.25
N LEU A 76 -0.73 -8.53 1.62
CA LEU A 76 -1.58 -8.64 2.80
C LEU A 76 -0.69 -8.51 4.03
N ALA A 77 -1.09 -7.67 4.98
CA ALA A 77 -0.48 -7.70 6.29
C ALA A 77 -0.85 -9.02 6.95
N THR A 78 0.13 -9.81 7.34
CA THR A 78 -0.10 -10.91 8.28
C THR A 78 -0.48 -10.27 9.60
N GLU A 79 -1.63 -10.66 10.18
CA GLU A 79 -1.89 -10.36 11.58
C GLU A 79 -0.68 -10.84 12.37
N THR A 80 0.01 -9.91 13.05
CA THR A 80 1.01 -10.27 14.04
C THR A 80 0.28 -11.17 15.03
N LYS A 81 0.53 -12.47 14.94
CA LYS A 81 0.15 -13.41 15.99
C LYS A 81 0.81 -12.84 17.24
N ALA A 82 0.02 -12.21 18.11
CA ALA A 82 0.43 -11.97 19.48
C ALA A 82 0.67 -13.36 20.06
N GLU A 83 1.94 -13.75 20.12
CA GLU A 83 2.34 -14.96 20.81
C GLU A 83 2.08 -14.71 22.31
N PRO A 84 1.40 -15.65 23.01
CA PRO A 84 0.92 -15.47 24.38
C PRO A 84 2.02 -15.39 25.44
#